data_AF-A0A0F3ISN1-F1
#
_entry.id   AF-A0A0F3ISN1-F1
#
_cell.length_a   1.000
_cell.length_b   1.000
_cell.length_c   1.000
_cell.angle_alpha   90.00
_cell.angle_beta   90.00
_cell.angle_gamma   90.00
#
_symmetry.space_group_name_H-M   'P 1'
#
loop_
_entity.id
_entity.type
_entity.pdbx_description
1 polymer ?
#
loop_
_entity_poly.entity_id
_entity_poly.type
_entity_poly.pdbx_seq_one_letter_code
_entity_poly.pdbx_strand_id
1 'polypeptide(L)'
;MTEDLNVRRKRILFQARHRGTKEADLLIGRFVEAHLADFDTPDLDALEAVMAEQDLDLVAWIIGGVTPPPAANTPMLARIIAYHTA
;
A
#
# COMPACT_ATOMS: atom_id res chain seq x y z
N MET A 1 -3.40 22.45 -11.87
CA MET A 1 -4.10 21.15 -11.86
C MET A 1 -3.47 20.26 -10.79
N THR A 2 -3.49 20.72 -9.55
CA THR A 2 -2.81 20.08 -8.40
C THR A 2 -3.81 19.70 -7.30
N GLU A 3 -5.06 20.17 -7.42
CA GLU A 3 -6.16 19.84 -6.53
C GLU A 3 -6.48 18.34 -6.55
N ASP A 4 -6.33 17.68 -7.72
CA ASP A 4 -6.63 16.25 -7.89
C ASP A 4 -5.71 15.33 -7.06
N LEU A 5 -4.41 15.64 -6.98
CA LEU A 5 -3.45 14.79 -6.26
C LEU A 5 -3.65 14.83 -4.75
N ASN A 6 -3.93 16.00 -4.19
CA ASN A 6 -4.18 16.12 -2.76
C ASN A 6 -5.48 15.43 -2.34
N VAL A 7 -6.53 15.50 -3.17
CA VAL A 7 -7.77 14.76 -2.93
C VAL A 7 -7.53 13.25 -3.04
N ARG A 8 -6.80 12.81 -4.07
CA ARG A 8 -6.46 11.39 -4.26
C ARG A 8 -5.64 10.83 -3.10
N ARG A 9 -4.61 11.55 -2.64
CA ARG A 9 -3.82 11.17 -1.46
C ARG A 9 -4.69 11.03 -0.21
N LYS A 10 -5.58 11.99 0.06
CA LYS A 10 -6.50 11.89 1.21
C LYS A 10 -7.39 10.64 1.13
N ARG A 11 -7.89 10.30 -0.06
CA ARG A 11 -8.68 9.09 -0.29
C ARG A 11 -7.86 7.82 -0.04
N ILE A 12 -6.64 7.75 -0.58
CA ILE A 12 -5.72 6.63 -0.40
C ILE A 12 -5.38 6.45 1.09
N LEU A 13 -5.04 7.53 1.79
CA LEU A 13 -4.75 7.49 3.23
C LEU A 13 -5.94 6.97 4.03
N PHE A 14 -7.14 7.42 3.70
CA PHE A 14 -8.36 6.92 4.33
C PHE A 14 -8.52 5.41 4.09
N GLN A 15 -8.44 4.96 2.83
CA GLN A 15 -8.56 3.54 2.48
C GLN A 15 -7.50 2.67 3.15
N ALA A 16 -6.26 3.16 3.25
CA ALA A 16 -5.15 2.44 3.87
C ALA A 16 -5.34 2.21 5.37
N ARG A 17 -6.12 3.06 6.04
CA ARG A 17 -6.45 3.00 7.47
C ARG A 17 -7.83 2.39 7.76
N HIS A 18 -8.58 2.00 6.74
CA HIS A 18 -9.93 1.43 6.86
C HIS A 18 -10.05 0.15 6.02
N ARG A 19 -9.14 -0.78 6.26
CA ARG A 19 -9.09 -2.16 5.76
C ARG A 19 -9.99 -3.06 6.62
N GLY A 20 -10.25 -4.26 6.11
CA GLY A 20 -11.05 -5.28 6.78
C GLY A 20 -10.34 -6.00 7.94
N THR A 21 -9.02 -5.87 8.06
CA THR A 21 -8.24 -6.44 9.18
C THR A 21 -7.33 -5.39 9.83
N LYS A 22 -7.19 -5.47 11.15
CA LYS A 22 -6.37 -4.55 11.94
C LYS A 22 -4.89 -4.66 11.57
N GLU A 23 -4.42 -5.86 11.22
CA GLU A 23 -3.07 -6.09 10.74
C GLU A 23 -2.82 -5.38 9.40
N ALA A 24 -3.73 -5.52 8.42
CA ALA A 24 -3.58 -4.84 7.14
C ALA A 24 -3.62 -3.32 7.29
N ASP A 25 -4.52 -2.80 8.14
CA ASP A 25 -4.57 -1.38 8.51
C ASP A 25 -3.23 -0.89 9.03
N LEU A 26 -2.62 -1.63 9.95
CA LEU A 26 -1.38 -1.23 10.57
C LEU A 26 -0.21 -1.26 9.58
N LEU A 27 -0.11 -2.34 8.79
CA LEU A 27 1.00 -2.54 7.87
C LEU A 27 0.93 -1.56 6.69
N ILE A 28 -0.23 -1.48 6.02
CA ILE A 28 -0.42 -0.62 4.86
C ILE A 28 -0.49 0.83 5.31
N GLY A 29 -1.27 1.14 6.36
CA GLY A 29 -1.44 2.48 6.88
C GLY A 29 -0.11 3.14 7.23
N ARG A 30 0.78 2.44 7.97
CA ARG A 30 2.10 2.98 8.32
C ARG A 30 2.97 3.30 7.10
N PHE A 31 2.98 2.43 6.09
CA PHE A 31 3.76 2.67 4.87
C PHE A 31 3.22 3.90 4.12
N VAL A 32 1.90 3.95 3.94
CA VAL A 32 1.22 5.05 3.25
C VAL A 32 1.44 6.36 3.98
N GLU A 33 1.26 6.40 5.29
CA GLU A 33 1.51 7.61 6.10
C GLU A 33 2.92 8.16 5.95
N ALA A 34 3.93 7.28 5.85
CA ALA A 34 5.32 7.68 5.76
C ALA A 34 5.72 8.20 4.36
N HIS A 35 5.11 7.71 3.28
CA HIS A 35 5.60 7.97 1.92
C HIS A 35 4.61 8.71 0.99
N LEU A 36 3.32 8.72 1.32
CA LEU A 36 2.27 9.21 0.43
C LEU A 36 2.43 10.69 0.02
N ALA A 37 3.07 11.50 0.87
CA ALA A 37 3.34 12.91 0.58
C ALA A 37 4.26 13.09 -0.63
N ASP A 38 5.20 12.17 -0.82
CA ASP A 38 6.23 12.22 -1.86
C ASP A 38 5.83 11.51 -3.16
N PHE A 39 4.73 10.75 -3.14
CA PHE A 39 4.28 9.95 -4.29
C PHE A 39 3.72 10.81 -5.41
N ASP A 40 4.20 10.59 -6.63
CA ASP A 40 3.67 11.16 -7.86
C ASP A 40 2.53 10.30 -8.45
N THR A 41 1.98 10.69 -9.59
CA THR A 41 0.85 9.96 -10.20
C THR A 41 1.16 8.48 -10.43
N PRO A 42 2.29 8.09 -11.07
CA PRO A 42 2.70 6.68 -11.19
C PRO A 42 2.79 5.93 -9.86
N ASP A 43 3.38 6.54 -8.82
CA ASP A 43 3.47 5.90 -7.51
C ASP A 43 2.08 5.69 -6.89
N LEU A 44 1.17 6.66 -7.03
CA LEU A 44 -0.20 6.53 -6.54
C LEU A 44 -0.98 5.46 -7.30
N ASP A 45 -0.80 5.35 -8.62
CA ASP A 45 -1.39 4.29 -9.45
C ASP A 45 -0.93 2.91 -8.97
N ALA A 46 0.38 2.75 -8.75
CA ALA A 46 0.97 1.50 -8.28
C ALA A 46 0.52 1.14 -6.86
N LEU A 47 0.40 2.13 -5.97
CA LEU A 47 -0.09 1.94 -4.61
C LEU A 47 -1.57 1.50 -4.61
N GLU A 48 -2.42 2.16 -5.40
CA GLU A 48 -3.83 1.76 -5.53
C GLU A 48 -3.97 0.34 -6.10
N ALA A 49 -3.13 -0.07 -7.05
CA ALA A 49 -3.11 -1.44 -7.57
C ALA A 49 -2.78 -2.46 -6.48
N VAL A 50 -1.76 -2.21 -5.65
CA VAL A 50 -1.46 -3.09 -4.50
C VAL A 50 -2.59 -3.06 -3.47
N MET A 51 -3.20 -1.90 -3.24
CA MET A 51 -4.30 -1.79 -2.27
C MET A 51 -5.59 -2.50 -2.70
N ALA A 52 -5.74 -2.82 -3.99
CA ALA A 52 -6.86 -3.59 -4.52
C ALA A 52 -6.78 -5.10 -4.17
N GLU A 53 -5.62 -5.59 -3.73
CA GLU A 53 -5.43 -6.96 -3.25
C GLU A 53 -6.12 -7.19 -1.90
N GLN A 54 -6.43 -8.46 -1.60
CA GLN A 54 -7.12 -8.81 -0.36
C GLN A 54 -6.23 -8.59 0.87
N ASP A 55 -6.84 -8.15 1.97
CA ASP A 55 -6.12 -7.79 3.18
C ASP A 55 -5.32 -8.97 3.77
N LEU A 56 -5.88 -10.18 3.76
CA LEU A 56 -5.19 -11.38 4.25
C LEU A 56 -3.95 -11.73 3.41
N ASP A 57 -4.06 -11.58 2.09
CA ASP A 57 -2.96 -11.85 1.17
C ASP A 57 -1.84 -10.81 1.36
N LEU A 58 -2.20 -9.53 1.46
CA LEU A 58 -1.26 -8.44 1.74
C LEU A 58 -0.51 -8.65 3.05
N VAL A 59 -1.23 -9.00 4.12
CA VAL A 59 -0.59 -9.29 5.42
C VAL A 59 0.37 -10.47 5.28
N ALA A 60 -0.06 -11.58 4.65
CA ALA A 60 0.77 -12.77 4.48
C ALA A 60 2.05 -12.51 3.68
N TRP A 61 1.97 -11.67 2.65
CA TRP A 61 3.13 -11.28 1.84
C TRP A 61 4.08 -10.34 2.60
N ILE A 62 3.54 -9.35 3.30
CA ILE A 62 4.34 -8.35 4.02
C ILE A 62 5.12 -8.97 5.19
N ILE A 63 4.49 -9.87 5.94
CA ILE A 63 5.15 -10.56 7.06
C ILE A 63 6.08 -11.71 6.60
N GLY A 64 6.14 -11.99 5.29
CA GLY A 64 6.97 -13.05 4.71
C GLY A 64 6.43 -14.46 4.92
N GLY A 65 5.15 -14.63 5.24
CA GLY A 65 4.51 -15.94 5.40
C GLY A 65 4.27 -16.66 4.06
N VAL A 66 4.10 -15.90 2.97
CA VAL A 66 3.87 -16.41 1.61
C VAL A 66 4.58 -15.53 0.59
N THR A 67 5.13 -16.13 -0.47
CA THR A 67 5.67 -15.37 -1.61
C THR A 67 4.53 -14.84 -2.49
N PRO A 68 4.50 -13.55 -2.83
CA PRO A 68 3.49 -13.01 -3.74
C PRO A 68 3.50 -13.75 -5.09
N PRO A 69 2.32 -14.06 -5.65
CA PRO A 69 2.25 -14.60 -7.00
C PRO A 69 2.80 -13.58 -8.02
N PRO A 70 3.23 -14.01 -9.22
CA PRO A 70 3.82 -13.11 -10.22
C PRO A 70 2.95 -11.89 -10.58
N ALA A 71 1.63 -12.04 -10.51
CA ALA A 71 0.68 -10.95 -10.78
C ALA A 71 0.72 -9.85 -9.70
N ALA A 72 0.95 -10.21 -8.43
CA ALA A 72 1.01 -9.28 -7.31
C ALA A 72 2.44 -8.83 -6.96
N ASN A 73 3.46 -9.53 -7.48
CA ASN A 73 4.88 -9.23 -7.25
C ASN A 73 5.33 -7.97 -8.00
N THR A 74 4.82 -6.82 -7.57
CA THR A 74 5.08 -5.51 -8.14
C THR A 74 6.21 -4.80 -7.40
N PRO A 75 6.90 -3.83 -8.03
CA PRO A 75 7.88 -2.99 -7.35
C PRO A 75 7.32 -2.26 -6.13
N MET A 76 6.04 -1.85 -6.17
CA MET A 76 5.39 -1.19 -5.03
C MET A 76 5.18 -2.15 -3.85
N LEU A 77 4.72 -3.38 -4.10
CA LEU A 77 4.62 -4.37 -3.04
C LEU A 77 5.99 -4.68 -2.42
N ALA A 78 7.03 -4.80 -3.26
CA ALA A 78 8.40 -4.99 -2.78
C ALA A 78 8.89 -3.83 -1.88
N ARG A 79 8.55 -2.57 -2.21
CA ARG A 79 8.84 -1.41 -1.36
C ARG A 79 8.11 -1.49 -0.01
N ILE A 80 6.86 -1.94 0.00
CA ILE A 80 6.10 -2.12 1.25
C ILE A 80 6.74 -3.21 2.11
N ILE A 81 7.09 -4.36 1.52
CA ILE A 81 7.79 -5.45 2.24
C ILE A 81 9.12 -4.96 2.81
N ALA A 82 9.92 -4.25 2.01
CA ALA A 82 11.20 -3.70 2.45
C ALA A 82 11.05 -2.72 3.62
N TYR A 83 9.98 -1.91 3.66
CA TYR A 83 9.71 -0.98 4.76
C TYR A 83 9.47 -1.66 6.12
N HIS A 84 8.91 -2.88 6.13
CA HIS A 84 8.62 -3.62 7.37
C HIS A 84 9.72 -4.62 7.77
N THR A 85 10.69 -4.84 6.89
CA THR A 85 11.82 -5.77 7.12
C THR A 85 13.14 -5.06 7.40
N ALA A 86 13.18 -3.74 7.20
CA ALA A 86 14.33 -2.87 7.47
C ALA A 86 14.43 -2.42 8.94
#